data_AF-A0A957DB78-F1
#
_entry.id   AF-A0A957DB78-F1
#
_cell.length_a   1.000
_cell.length_b   1.000
_cell.length_c   1.000
_cell.angle_alpha   90.00
_cell.angle_beta   90.00
_cell.angle_gamma   90.00
#
_symmetry.space_group_name_H-M   'P 1'
#
loop_
_entity.id
_entity.type
_entity.pdbx_description
1 polymer ?
#
loop_
_entity_poly.entity_id
_entity_poly.type
_entity_poly.pdbx_seq_one_letter_code
_entity_poly.pdbx_strand_id
1 'polypeptide(L)'
;MMNEKTRQDRWFIYVVAAFQSFIGLGGVAGGLGLVLDPSGDNLGLPLAWLSRSPFADYLIPGLVLLVVIGGGTLLGGMLTLRRHRYAAEAAMALGGLLMLWIVAQVWWIGLSHWLQPVYFAFGVVELSLGQRMGKLRGI
;
A
#
# COMPACT_ATOMS: atom_id res chain seq x y z
N MET A 1 -10.21 15.21 -32.48
CA MET A 1 -10.97 15.27 -31.22
C MET A 1 -10.89 13.90 -30.56
N MET A 2 -10.44 13.82 -29.30
CA MET A 2 -10.30 12.55 -28.58
C MET A 2 -11.69 12.11 -28.06
N ASN A 3 -12.08 10.85 -28.27
CA ASN A 3 -13.36 10.29 -27.81
C ASN A 3 -13.49 10.43 -26.27
N GLU A 4 -14.66 10.78 -25.76
CA GLU A 4 -14.89 10.95 -24.31
C GLU A 4 -14.57 9.69 -23.52
N LYS A 5 -14.86 8.50 -24.09
CA LYS A 5 -14.54 7.20 -23.48
C LYS A 5 -13.03 7.01 -23.29
N THR A 6 -12.23 7.31 -24.32
CA THR A 6 -10.76 7.17 -24.24
C THR A 6 -10.12 8.20 -23.31
N ARG A 7 -10.72 9.38 -23.16
CA ARG A 7 -10.33 10.38 -22.15
C ARG A 7 -10.61 9.89 -20.73
N GLN A 8 -11.77 9.31 -20.51
CA GLN A 8 -12.18 8.78 -19.20
C GLN A 8 -11.30 7.61 -18.74
N ASP A 9 -10.95 6.69 -19.65
CA ASP A 9 -10.07 5.56 -19.34
C ASP A 9 -8.64 6.02 -18.99
N ARG A 10 -8.14 7.04 -19.70
CA ARG A 10 -6.84 7.65 -19.40
C ARG A 10 -6.83 8.31 -18.02
N TRP A 11 -7.84 9.13 -17.73
CA TRP A 11 -7.95 9.79 -16.43
C TRP A 11 -7.98 8.79 -15.28
N PHE A 12 -8.78 7.72 -15.43
CA PHE A 12 -8.88 6.65 -14.44
C PHE A 12 -7.52 6.02 -14.14
N ILE A 13 -6.73 5.68 -15.17
CA ILE A 13 -5.39 5.09 -14.99
C ILE A 13 -4.45 6.03 -14.23
N TYR A 14 -4.46 7.33 -14.55
CA TYR A 14 -3.61 8.30 -13.85
C TYR A 14 -4.02 8.45 -12.39
N VAL A 15 -5.32 8.45 -12.08
CA VAL A 15 -5.82 8.52 -10.70
C VAL A 15 -5.39 7.29 -9.90
N VAL A 16 -5.55 6.08 -10.45
CA VAL A 16 -5.11 4.85 -9.78
C VAL A 16 -3.60 4.86 -9.56
N ALA A 17 -2.81 5.21 -10.57
CA ALA A 17 -1.35 5.27 -10.44
C ALA A 17 -0.88 6.33 -9.44
N ALA A 18 -1.55 7.48 -9.36
CA ALA A 18 -1.26 8.52 -8.37
C ALA A 18 -1.57 8.01 -6.95
N PHE A 19 -2.69 7.31 -6.78
CA PHE A 19 -3.07 6.69 -5.51
C PHE A 19 -2.06 5.63 -5.06
N GLN A 20 -1.66 4.73 -5.97
CA GLN A 20 -0.61 3.74 -5.75
C GLN A 20 0.74 4.39 -5.40
N SER A 21 1.10 5.47 -6.10
CA SER A 21 2.32 6.23 -5.80
C SER A 21 2.29 6.83 -4.41
N PHE A 22 1.15 7.41 -4.01
CA PHE A 22 0.99 7.98 -2.67
C PHE A 22 1.16 6.93 -1.56
N ILE A 23 0.47 5.79 -1.67
CA ILE A 23 0.60 4.68 -0.71
C ILE A 23 2.04 4.16 -0.70
N GLY A 24 2.61 3.91 -1.88
CA GLY A 24 3.94 3.36 -2.05
C GLY A 24 5.03 4.26 -1.46
N LEU A 25 4.97 5.57 -1.72
CA LEU A 25 5.90 6.53 -1.13
C LEU A 25 5.77 6.61 0.39
N GLY A 26 4.55 6.54 0.93
CA GLY A 26 4.33 6.45 2.37
C GLY A 26 4.93 5.17 2.98
N GLY A 27 4.76 4.03 2.31
CA GLY A 27 5.38 2.76 2.71
C GLY A 27 6.91 2.79 2.67
N VAL A 28 7.50 3.41 1.64
CA VAL A 28 8.94 3.61 1.56
C VAL A 28 9.44 4.54 2.67
N ALA A 29 8.78 5.67 2.91
CA ALA A 29 9.19 6.61 3.95
C ALA A 29 9.11 5.99 5.35
N GLY A 30 7.97 5.36 5.69
CA GLY A 30 7.79 4.68 6.98
C GLY A 30 8.73 3.48 7.13
N GLY A 31 8.90 2.69 6.07
CA GLY A 31 9.80 1.54 6.06
C GLY A 31 11.27 1.94 6.21
N LEU A 32 11.74 2.97 5.50
CA LEU A 32 13.09 3.51 5.67
C LEU A 32 13.32 4.06 7.08
N GLY A 33 12.35 4.79 7.64
CA GLY A 33 12.45 5.29 9.01
C GLY A 33 12.71 4.15 10.01
N LEU A 34 11.93 3.07 9.92
CA LEU A 34 12.08 1.91 10.80
C LEU A 34 13.32 1.05 10.51
N VAL A 35 13.79 0.99 9.26
CA VAL A 35 15.01 0.24 8.93
C VAL A 35 16.27 0.98 9.38
N LEU A 36 16.29 2.31 9.25
CA LEU A 36 17.42 3.13 9.67
C LEU A 36 17.51 3.26 11.19
N ASP A 37 16.37 3.22 11.88
CA ASP A 37 16.30 3.19 13.34
C ASP A 37 15.24 2.17 13.82
N PRO A 38 15.64 0.90 13.97
CA PRO A 38 14.74 -0.17 14.41
C PRO A 38 14.16 0.00 15.82
N SER A 39 14.67 0.93 16.63
CA SER A 39 14.07 1.25 17.93
C SER A 39 12.67 1.87 17.78
N GLY A 40 12.43 2.56 16.64
CA GLY A 40 11.23 3.33 16.38
C GLY A 40 11.26 4.76 16.95
N ASP A 41 12.33 5.16 17.63
CA ASP A 41 12.44 6.45 18.33
C ASP A 41 12.34 7.64 17.36
N ASN A 42 12.97 7.54 16.18
CA ASN A 42 12.88 8.57 15.13
C ASN A 42 11.45 8.85 14.63
N LEU A 43 10.54 7.90 14.80
CA LEU A 43 9.13 7.98 14.42
C LEU A 43 8.21 8.10 15.64
N GLY A 44 8.78 8.20 16.85
CA GLY A 44 8.03 8.27 18.11
C GLY A 44 7.23 7.01 18.44
N LEU A 45 7.67 5.85 17.93
CA LEU A 45 7.00 4.57 18.12
C LEU A 45 7.61 3.84 19.33
N PRO A 46 6.85 3.62 20.42
CA PRO A 46 7.39 2.97 21.60
C PRO A 46 7.61 1.47 21.33
N LEU A 47 8.80 0.96 21.66
CA LEU A 47 9.13 -0.46 21.50
C LEU A 47 8.15 -1.40 22.25
N ALA A 48 7.56 -0.91 23.35
CA ALA A 48 6.58 -1.65 24.15
C ALA A 48 5.34 -2.09 23.35
N TRP A 49 5.02 -1.45 22.23
CA TRP A 49 3.95 -1.89 21.31
C TRP A 49 4.21 -3.28 20.75
N LEU A 50 5.47 -3.68 20.59
CA LEU A 50 5.84 -4.99 20.07
C LEU A 50 5.84 -6.10 21.13
N SER A 51 5.54 -5.79 22.40
CA SER A 51 5.59 -6.75 23.52
C SER A 51 4.71 -7.99 23.35
N ARG A 52 3.64 -7.90 22.54
CA ARG A 52 2.74 -9.02 22.19
C ARG A 52 2.94 -9.56 20.78
N SER A 53 3.96 -9.06 20.09
CA SER A 53 4.33 -9.44 18.73
C SER A 53 5.49 -10.45 18.73
N PRO A 54 5.74 -11.16 17.62
CA PRO A 54 6.91 -12.00 17.48
C PRO A 54 8.20 -11.22 17.19
N PHE A 55 8.15 -9.88 17.13
CA PHE A 55 9.29 -9.04 16.75
C PHE A 55 9.96 -8.44 17.98
N ALA A 56 11.30 -8.46 17.99
CA ALA A 56 12.10 -7.83 19.02
C ALA A 56 12.21 -6.31 18.84
N ASP A 57 12.15 -5.84 17.59
CA ASP A 57 12.26 -4.45 17.18
C ASP A 57 11.47 -4.18 15.88
N TYR A 58 11.53 -2.96 15.38
CA TYR A 58 10.81 -2.57 14.17
C TYR A 58 11.54 -2.88 12.85
N LEU A 59 12.68 -3.59 12.86
CA LEU A 59 13.43 -3.87 11.64
C LEU A 59 12.61 -4.71 10.66
N ILE A 60 12.05 -5.83 11.12
CA ILE A 60 11.24 -6.71 10.26
C ILE A 60 9.95 -5.99 9.78
N PRO A 61 9.18 -5.33 10.66
CA PRO A 61 8.09 -4.46 10.22
C PRO A 61 8.52 -3.42 9.17
N GLY A 62 9.65 -2.75 9.39
CA GLY A 62 10.21 -1.75 8.49
C GLY A 62 10.53 -2.31 7.11
N LEU A 63 11.13 -3.50 7.04
CA LEU A 63 11.41 -4.20 5.78
C LEU A 63 10.13 -4.57 5.03
N VAL A 64 9.08 -5.02 5.74
CA VAL A 64 7.77 -5.31 5.11
C VAL A 64 7.15 -4.04 4.55
N LEU A 65 7.14 -2.94 5.30
CA LEU A 65 6.68 -1.64 4.81
C LEU A 65 7.49 -1.17 3.61
N LEU A 66 8.81 -1.28 3.65
CA LEU A 66 9.70 -0.76 2.61
C LEU A 66 9.56 -1.55 1.31
N VAL A 67 9.67 -2.88 1.38
CA VAL A 67 9.79 -3.74 0.20
C VAL A 67 8.42 -4.13 -0.33
N VAL A 68 7.56 -4.67 0.53
CA VAL A 68 6.28 -5.25 0.10
C VAL A 68 5.26 -4.15 -0.14
N ILE A 69 5.04 -3.28 0.84
CA ILE A 69 4.03 -2.23 0.73
C ILE A 69 4.55 -1.07 -0.13
N GLY A 70 5.73 -0.55 0.17
CA GLY A 70 6.33 0.58 -0.52
C GLY A 70 6.73 0.23 -1.95
N GLY A 71 7.76 -0.61 -2.09
CA GLY A 71 8.28 -1.06 -3.36
C GLY A 71 7.23 -1.77 -4.22
N GLY A 72 6.49 -2.72 -3.64
CA GLY A 72 5.43 -3.43 -4.35
C GLY A 72 4.35 -2.50 -4.91
N THR A 73 3.86 -1.53 -4.13
CA THR A 73 2.83 -0.59 -4.59
C THR A 73 3.36 0.40 -5.62
N LEU A 74 4.61 0.85 -5.53
CA LEU A 74 5.25 1.67 -6.57
C LEU A 74 5.40 0.89 -7.88
N LEU A 75 5.80 -0.37 -7.83
CA LEU A 75 5.83 -1.24 -8.99
C LEU A 75 4.43 -1.45 -9.58
N GLY A 76 3.41 -1.64 -8.73
CA GLY A 76 2.00 -1.67 -9.13
C GLY A 76 1.58 -0.40 -9.88
N GLY A 77 1.92 0.77 -9.34
CA GLY A 77 1.75 2.08 -9.98
C GLY A 77 2.37 2.16 -11.37
N MET A 78 3.62 1.70 -11.51
CA MET A 78 4.31 1.64 -12.79
C MET A 78 3.61 0.71 -13.79
N LEU A 79 3.13 -0.46 -13.35
CA LEU A 79 2.37 -1.37 -14.19
C LEU A 79 1.05 -0.75 -14.67
N THR A 80 0.35 -0.04 -13.78
CA THR A 80 -0.88 0.70 -14.09
C THR A 80 -0.61 1.79 -15.14
N LEU A 81 0.42 2.61 -14.97
CA LEU A 81 0.80 3.65 -15.95
C LEU A 81 1.14 3.07 -17.32
N ARG A 82 1.85 1.92 -17.34
CA ARG A 82 2.20 1.21 -18.57
C ARG A 82 1.05 0.39 -19.16
N ARG A 83 -0.13 0.40 -18.51
CA ARG A 83 -1.30 -0.41 -18.89
C ARG A 83 -1.00 -1.91 -18.97
N HIS A 84 0.02 -2.36 -18.25
CA HIS A 84 0.58 -3.71 -18.38
C HIS A 84 -0.41 -4.77 -17.93
N ARG A 85 -0.55 -5.89 -18.65
CA ARG A 85 -1.57 -6.96 -18.45
C ARG A 85 -1.75 -7.53 -17.03
N TYR A 86 -0.88 -7.19 -16.08
CA TYR A 86 -0.95 -7.60 -14.66
C TYR A 86 -1.32 -6.47 -13.69
N ALA A 87 -1.61 -5.25 -14.18
CA ALA A 87 -1.89 -4.10 -13.34
C ALA A 87 -3.09 -4.29 -12.40
N ALA A 88 -4.17 -4.92 -12.90
CA ALA A 88 -5.37 -5.18 -12.11
C ALA A 88 -5.10 -6.19 -10.99
N GLU A 89 -4.43 -7.29 -11.32
CA GLU A 89 -4.06 -8.36 -10.42
C GLU A 89 -3.08 -7.86 -9.35
N ALA A 90 -2.09 -7.04 -9.75
CA ALA A 90 -1.15 -6.41 -8.84
C ALA A 90 -1.87 -5.47 -7.86
N ALA A 91 -2.77 -4.60 -8.34
CA ALA A 91 -3.55 -3.70 -7.49
C ALA A 91 -4.40 -4.49 -6.46
N MET A 92 -5.10 -5.54 -6.90
CA MET A 92 -5.88 -6.40 -6.00
C MET A 92 -5.01 -7.08 -4.95
N ALA A 93 -3.86 -7.64 -5.36
CA ALA A 93 -2.94 -8.31 -4.45
C ALA A 93 -2.33 -7.34 -3.43
N LEU A 94 -1.87 -6.17 -3.88
CA LEU A 94 -1.23 -5.17 -3.02
C LEU A 94 -2.22 -4.48 -2.08
N GLY A 95 -3.45 -4.22 -2.53
CA GLY A 95 -4.54 -3.75 -1.68
C GLY A 95 -4.87 -4.78 -0.58
N GLY A 96 -4.97 -6.06 -0.95
CA GLY A 96 -5.18 -7.15 0.01
C GLY A 96 -4.02 -7.33 1.00
N LEU A 97 -2.77 -7.24 0.53
CA LEU A 97 -1.58 -7.30 1.37
C LEU A 97 -1.51 -6.13 2.35
N LEU A 98 -1.87 -4.91 1.92
CA LEU A 98 -1.95 -3.74 2.78
C LEU A 98 -3.01 -3.95 3.89
N MET A 99 -4.19 -4.45 3.53
CA MET A 99 -5.24 -4.77 4.51
C MET A 99 -4.77 -5.82 5.51
N LEU A 100 -4.16 -6.91 5.03
CA LEU A 100 -3.62 -7.98 5.87
C LEU A 100 -2.54 -7.45 6.83
N TRP A 101 -1.67 -6.58 6.34
CA TRP A 101 -0.62 -5.94 7.14
C TRP A 101 -1.21 -5.10 8.27
N ILE A 102 -2.22 -4.27 7.99
CA ILE A 102 -2.89 -3.48 9.02
C ILE A 102 -3.61 -4.37 10.04
N VAL A 103 -4.27 -5.45 9.59
CA VAL A 103 -4.92 -6.41 10.51
C VAL A 103 -3.88 -7.04 11.44
N ALA A 104 -2.72 -7.45 10.92
CA ALA A 104 -1.64 -8.00 11.74
C ALA A 104 -1.10 -6.96 12.75
N GLN A 105 -0.93 -5.70 12.34
CA GLN A 105 -0.53 -4.62 13.24
C GLN A 105 -1.55 -4.40 14.37
N VAL A 106 -2.84 -4.29 14.03
CA VAL A 106 -3.90 -4.08 15.02
C VAL A 106 -4.02 -5.29 15.95
N TRP A 107 -3.80 -6.50 15.45
CA TRP A 107 -3.80 -7.71 16.27
C TRP A 107 -2.72 -7.69 17.37
N TRP A 108 -1.49 -7.29 17.04
CA TRP A 108 -0.39 -7.26 18.02
C TRP A 108 -0.34 -5.99 18.87
N ILE A 109 -0.54 -4.82 18.25
CA ILE A 109 -0.30 -3.50 18.84
C ILE A 109 -1.60 -2.84 19.33
N GLY A 110 -2.76 -3.33 18.90
CA GLY A 110 -4.04 -2.66 19.08
C GLY A 110 -4.26 -1.51 18.09
N LEU A 111 -5.44 -0.88 18.20
CA LEU A 111 -5.81 0.30 17.41
C LEU A 111 -5.16 1.55 18.00
N SER A 112 -3.85 1.68 17.82
CA SER A 112 -3.01 2.67 18.52
C SER A 112 -2.77 3.95 17.72
N HIS A 113 -3.05 3.95 16.41
CA HIS A 113 -2.85 5.13 15.56
C HIS A 113 -3.95 5.26 14.50
N TRP A 114 -4.40 6.49 14.26
CA TRP A 114 -5.47 6.81 13.30
C TRP A 114 -5.09 6.47 11.84
N LEU A 115 -3.80 6.32 11.54
CA LEU A 115 -3.34 5.86 10.22
C LEU A 115 -3.73 4.40 9.95
N GLN A 116 -3.87 3.54 10.96
CA GLN A 116 -4.26 2.15 10.76
C GLN A 116 -5.61 2.03 10.02
N PRO A 117 -6.73 2.61 10.51
CA PRO A 117 -8.01 2.54 9.79
C PRO A 117 -7.97 3.26 8.44
N VAL A 118 -7.20 4.34 8.31
CA VAL A 118 -7.05 5.06 7.03
C VAL A 118 -6.35 4.20 5.98
N TYR A 119 -5.22 3.57 6.32
CA TYR A 119 -4.49 2.70 5.39
C TYR A 119 -5.23 1.39 5.10
N PHE A 120 -6.03 0.87 6.05
CA PHE A 120 -6.94 -0.23 5.76
C PHE A 120 -7.98 0.18 4.70
N ALA A 121 -8.59 1.36 4.86
CA ALA A 121 -9.52 1.89 3.86
C ALA A 121 -8.83 2.09 2.50
N PHE A 122 -7.58 2.55 2.47
CA PHE A 122 -6.81 2.62 1.24
C PHE A 122 -6.61 1.26 0.58
N GLY A 123 -6.35 0.20 1.36
CA GLY A 123 -6.27 -1.16 0.82
C GLY A 123 -7.59 -1.62 0.20
N VAL A 124 -8.73 -1.31 0.82
CA VAL A 124 -10.06 -1.60 0.26
C VAL A 124 -10.29 -0.84 -1.05
N VAL A 125 -9.93 0.44 -1.10
CA VAL A 125 -10.03 1.26 -2.31
C VAL A 125 -9.15 0.70 -3.41
N GLU A 126 -7.89 0.39 -3.12
CA GLU A 126 -6.92 -0.16 -4.08
C GLU A 126 -7.41 -1.49 -4.68
N LEU A 127 -7.92 -2.40 -3.83
CA LEU A 127 -8.49 -3.66 -4.28
C LEU A 127 -9.70 -3.45 -5.20
N SER A 128 -10.59 -2.52 -4.83
CA SER A 128 -11.78 -2.18 -5.63
C SER A 128 -11.42 -1.55 -6.98
N LEU A 129 -10.39 -0.69 -7.00
CA LEU A 129 -9.84 -0.11 -8.23
C LEU A 129 -9.24 -1.19 -9.12
N GLY A 130 -8.52 -2.16 -8.54
CA GLY A 130 -8.00 -3.34 -9.23
C GLY A 130 -9.10 -4.16 -9.90
N GLN A 131 -10.19 -4.46 -9.19
CA GLN A 131 -11.35 -5.16 -9.74
C GLN A 131 -11.98 -4.39 -10.92
N ARG A 132 -12.11 -3.06 -10.79
CA ARG A 132 -12.65 -2.21 -11.85
C ARG A 132 -11.73 -2.19 -13.08
N MET A 133 -10.41 -2.10 -12.88
CA MET A 133 -9.43 -2.21 -13.96
C MET A 133 -9.53 -3.55 -14.69
N GLY A 134 -9.70 -4.66 -13.97
CA GLY A 134 -9.88 -5.98 -14.56
C GLY A 134 -11.10 -6.05 -15.49
N LYS A 135 -12.23 -5.47 -15.09
CA LYS A 135 -13.46 -5.42 -15.91
C LYS A 135 -13.28 -4.58 -17.19
N LEU A 136 -12.52 -3.50 -17.13
CA LEU A 136 -12.25 -2.65 -18.30
C LEU A 136 -11.37 -3.33 -19.37
N ARG A 137 -10.67 -4.42 -19.02
CA ARG A 137 -9.91 -5.23 -19.97
C ARG A 137 -10.73 -6.29 -20.69
N GLY A 138 -11.87 -6.67 -20.12
CA GLY A 138 -12.71 -7.77 -20.59
C GLY A 138 -13.85 -7.35 -21.51
N ILE A 139 -13.83 -6.12 -22.03
CA ILE A 139 -14.77 -5.57 -23.04
C ILE A 139 -13.96 -5.20 -24.27
#